data_AF-A0A843IKV2-F1
#
_entry.id   AF-A0A843IKV2-F1
#
_cell.length_a   1.000
_cell.length_b   1.000
_cell.length_c   1.000
_cell.angle_alpha   90.00
_cell.angle_beta   90.00
_cell.angle_gamma   90.00
#
_symmetry.space_group_name_H-M   'P 1'
#
loop_
_entity.id
_entity.type
_entity.pdbx_description
1 polymer ?
#
loop_
_entity_poly.entity_id
_entity_poly.type
_entity_poly.pdbx_seq_one_letter_code
_entity_poly.pdbx_strand_id
1 'polypeptide(L)'
;MVEETKEQLALEAEIKEQAQVFLKYLNSTLPESMELEYEGFYRRGFFVSKKRYAVIEDGEIIAKGLELVRRDWAPIVKKTQEAILMAILKEGDSDKAIKEVKKVLKRLRKGDVERKELIIHTQITKPLNQYKQIGPHVVAAQKIEEHGIRVSRGTIIQYIIVKGKGSISQRAVPYEYSEGYEYDKDYYINNQLIPAVERIMYSFGYTKKDLQDMAVGEVQQSLDAFF
;
A
#
# COMPACT_ATOMS: atom_id res chain seq x y z
N MET A 1 11.33 -21.91 -4.33
CA MET A 1 11.07 -20.88 -5.36
C MET A 1 10.23 -21.55 -6.43
N VAL A 2 9.21 -20.89 -6.97
CA VAL A 2 8.47 -21.45 -8.11
C VAL A 2 9.44 -21.37 -9.29
N GLU A 3 9.98 -22.52 -9.71
CA GLU A 3 10.82 -22.59 -10.92
C GLU A 3 9.92 -22.53 -12.14
N GLU A 4 10.29 -21.70 -13.10
CA GLU A 4 9.51 -21.51 -14.32
C GLU A 4 9.62 -22.70 -15.25
N THR A 5 8.50 -23.01 -15.91
CA THR A 5 8.45 -24.10 -16.86
C THR A 5 9.22 -23.73 -18.12
N LYS A 6 9.72 -24.74 -18.84
CA LYS A 6 10.37 -24.53 -20.14
C LYS A 6 9.46 -23.81 -21.14
N GLU A 7 8.15 -24.05 -21.07
CA GLU A 7 7.14 -23.40 -21.89
C GLU A 7 7.05 -21.90 -21.59
N GLN A 8 7.09 -21.51 -20.31
CA GLN A 8 7.09 -20.10 -19.92
C GLN A 8 8.34 -19.38 -20.44
N LEU A 9 9.52 -20.00 -20.30
CA LEU A 9 10.77 -19.42 -20.81
C LEU A 9 10.78 -19.28 -22.33
N ALA A 10 10.22 -20.26 -23.05
CA ALA A 10 10.08 -20.19 -24.50
C ALA A 10 9.13 -19.06 -24.93
N LEU A 11 7.97 -18.94 -24.28
CA LEU A 11 7.01 -17.88 -24.55
C LEU A 11 7.62 -16.48 -24.28
N GLU A 12 8.41 -16.34 -23.23
CA GLU A 12 9.11 -15.08 -22.95
C GLU A 12 10.11 -14.69 -24.03
N ALA A 13 10.87 -15.67 -24.54
CA ALA A 13 11.80 -15.43 -25.63
C ALA A 13 11.04 -14.99 -26.90
N GLU A 14 9.94 -15.66 -27.22
CA GLU A 14 9.08 -15.32 -28.36
C GLU A 14 8.49 -13.91 -28.22
N ILE A 15 7.94 -13.55 -27.06
CA ILE A 15 7.38 -12.20 -26.81
C ILE A 15 8.47 -11.13 -26.97
N LYS A 16 9.67 -11.38 -26.43
CA LYS A 16 10.80 -10.44 -26.55
C LYS A 16 11.22 -10.27 -28.01
N GLU A 17 11.30 -11.35 -28.78
CA GLU A 17 11.63 -11.29 -30.21
C GLU A 17 10.57 -10.49 -30.99
N GLN A 18 9.29 -10.81 -30.80
CA GLN A 18 8.19 -10.11 -31.44
C GLN A 18 8.16 -8.61 -31.08
N ALA A 19 8.48 -8.26 -29.83
CA ALA A 19 8.60 -6.86 -29.42
C ALA A 19 9.70 -6.12 -30.20
N GLN A 20 10.87 -6.73 -30.40
CA GLN A 20 11.96 -6.14 -31.19
C GLN A 20 11.58 -5.99 -32.67
N VAL A 21 10.90 -6.98 -33.25
CA VAL A 21 10.37 -6.90 -34.63
C VAL A 21 9.38 -5.74 -34.75
N PHE A 22 8.47 -5.62 -33.79
CA PHE A 22 7.47 -4.54 -33.76
C PHE A 22 8.11 -3.16 -33.62
N LEU A 23 9.10 -3.01 -32.73
CA LEU A 23 9.83 -1.74 -32.55
C LEU A 23 10.51 -1.29 -33.83
N LYS A 24 11.22 -2.21 -34.50
CA LYS A 24 11.88 -1.91 -35.78
C LYS A 24 10.87 -1.48 -36.85
N TYR A 25 9.75 -2.19 -36.95
CA TYR A 25 8.67 -1.83 -37.87
C TYR A 25 8.12 -0.45 -37.55
N LEU A 26 7.71 -0.20 -36.30
CA LEU A 26 7.06 1.05 -35.92
C LEU A 26 8.01 2.24 -36.08
N ASN A 27 9.25 2.15 -35.61
CA ASN A 27 10.23 3.23 -35.74
C ASN A 27 10.57 3.55 -37.22
N SER A 28 10.44 2.59 -38.14
CA SER A 28 10.58 2.86 -39.58
C SER A 28 9.41 3.66 -40.18
N THR A 29 8.27 3.71 -39.49
CA THR A 29 7.06 4.44 -39.92
C THR A 29 6.89 5.79 -39.22
N LEU A 30 7.61 6.02 -38.13
CA LEU A 30 7.52 7.25 -37.35
C LEU A 30 8.37 8.38 -37.98
N PRO A 31 7.99 9.65 -37.79
CA PRO A 31 8.85 10.78 -38.15
C PRO A 31 10.19 10.72 -37.40
N GLU A 32 11.26 11.27 -37.98
CA GLU A 32 12.63 11.25 -37.40
C GLU A 32 12.72 11.80 -35.97
N SER A 33 11.77 12.64 -35.55
CA SER A 33 11.72 13.20 -34.18
C SER A 33 11.05 12.29 -33.15
N MET A 34 10.61 11.09 -33.52
CA MET A 34 9.88 10.15 -32.66
C MET A 34 10.50 8.77 -32.73
N GLU A 35 10.76 8.19 -31.55
CA GLU A 35 11.26 6.84 -31.41
C GLU A 35 10.49 6.14 -30.27
N LEU A 36 10.07 4.90 -30.51
CA LEU A 36 9.61 4.01 -29.46
C LEU A 36 10.79 3.17 -28.97
N GLU A 37 11.02 3.19 -27.66
CA GLU A 37 12.09 2.43 -27.01
C GLU A 37 11.53 1.20 -26.26
N TYR A 38 12.36 0.17 -26.14
CA TYR A 38 12.08 -0.97 -25.30
C TYR A 38 12.59 -0.72 -23.88
N GLU A 39 11.69 -0.45 -22.93
CA GLU A 39 12.10 -0.24 -21.54
C GLU A 39 12.48 -1.54 -20.81
N GLY A 40 11.78 -2.65 -21.09
CA GLY A 40 12.04 -3.92 -20.40
C GLY A 40 10.92 -4.94 -20.51
N PHE A 41 11.04 -6.01 -19.72
CA PHE A 41 10.10 -7.12 -19.68
C PHE A 41 9.69 -7.43 -18.24
N TYR A 42 8.38 -7.51 -18.00
CA TYR A 42 7.84 -7.93 -16.71
C TYR A 42 6.98 -9.17 -16.89
N ARG A 43 7.36 -10.26 -16.22
CA ARG A 43 6.66 -11.55 -16.31
C ARG A 43 5.23 -11.47 -15.79
N ARG A 44 5.03 -10.76 -14.69
CA ARG A 44 3.72 -10.56 -14.05
C ARG A 44 3.55 -9.10 -13.66
N GLY A 45 2.33 -8.62 -13.85
CA GLY A 45 1.94 -7.26 -13.50
C GLY A 45 0.49 -7.21 -13.03
N PHE A 46 0.22 -6.30 -12.11
CA PHE A 46 -1.09 -6.02 -11.58
C PHE A 46 -1.39 -4.52 -11.73
N PHE A 47 -2.45 -4.20 -12.48
CA PHE A 47 -2.80 -2.83 -12.84
C PHE A 47 -4.14 -2.46 -12.20
N VAL A 48 -4.11 -1.51 -11.26
CA VAL A 48 -5.31 -1.11 -10.50
C VAL A 48 -6.05 0.02 -11.21
N SER A 49 -5.32 1.07 -11.60
CA SER A 49 -5.88 2.26 -12.25
C SER A 49 -4.74 3.09 -12.84
N LYS A 50 -5.07 4.20 -13.51
CA LYS A 50 -4.08 5.12 -14.07
C LYS A 50 -3.03 5.51 -13.01
N LYS A 51 -1.75 5.29 -13.32
CA LYS A 51 -0.58 5.51 -12.44
C LYS A 51 -0.51 4.62 -11.18
N ARG A 52 -1.32 3.56 -11.08
CA ARG A 52 -1.36 2.65 -9.92
C ARG A 52 -1.20 1.21 -10.38
N TYR A 53 0.02 0.68 -10.30
CA TYR A 53 0.35 -0.67 -10.72
C TYR A 53 1.53 -1.24 -9.92
N ALA A 54 1.68 -2.56 -9.97
CA ALA A 54 2.84 -3.28 -9.49
C ALA A 54 3.27 -4.31 -10.53
N VAL A 55 4.56 -4.41 -10.79
CA VAL A 55 5.16 -5.45 -11.63
C VAL A 55 6.25 -6.17 -10.85
N ILE A 56 6.63 -7.36 -11.30
CA ILE A 56 7.74 -8.13 -10.72
C ILE A 56 8.88 -8.28 -11.73
N GLU A 57 10.09 -8.01 -11.26
CA GLU A 57 11.34 -8.14 -12.01
C GLU A 57 12.36 -8.78 -11.06
N ASP A 58 13.03 -9.86 -11.50
CA ASP A 58 14.05 -10.59 -10.72
C ASP A 58 13.67 -10.94 -9.27
N GLY A 59 12.37 -11.15 -9.03
CA GLY A 59 11.83 -11.49 -7.72
C GLY A 59 11.59 -10.31 -6.78
N GLU A 60 11.79 -9.08 -7.26
CA GLU A 60 11.49 -7.82 -6.59
C GLU A 60 10.24 -7.14 -7.17
N ILE A 61 9.47 -6.47 -6.30
CA ILE A 61 8.26 -5.76 -6.71
C ILE A 61 8.59 -4.30 -7.03
N ILE A 62 8.23 -3.88 -8.23
CA ILE A 62 8.26 -2.49 -8.65
C ILE A 62 6.83 -1.95 -8.63
N ALA A 63 6.52 -1.15 -7.61
CA ALA A 63 5.22 -0.52 -7.45
C ALA A 63 5.24 0.97 -7.80
N LYS A 64 4.21 1.45 -8.50
CA LYS A 64 3.98 2.87 -8.80
C LYS A 64 2.61 3.28 -8.31
N GLY A 65 2.55 4.38 -7.57
CA GLY A 65 1.30 5.01 -7.09
C GLY A 65 0.48 4.20 -6.07
N LEU A 66 0.96 3.02 -5.66
CA LEU A 66 0.39 2.24 -4.57
C LEU A 66 0.83 2.76 -3.21
N GLU A 67 0.07 2.42 -2.17
CA GLU A 67 0.31 2.78 -0.78
C GLU A 67 1.69 2.33 -0.27
N LEU A 68 2.22 1.24 -0.83
CA LEU A 68 3.54 0.67 -0.56
C LEU A 68 4.66 1.72 -0.58
N VAL A 69 4.62 2.65 -1.54
CA VAL A 69 5.68 3.67 -1.75
C VAL A 69 5.38 5.01 -1.08
N ARG A 70 4.25 5.14 -0.39
CA ARG A 70 3.77 6.41 0.17
C ARG A 70 4.20 6.60 1.63
N ARG A 71 4.73 7.76 2.01
CA ARG A 71 5.24 7.98 3.39
C ARG A 71 4.14 8.12 4.46
N ASP A 72 2.95 8.57 4.06
CA ASP A 72 1.78 8.79 4.91
C ASP A 72 1.01 7.50 5.26
N TRP A 73 1.59 6.34 4.96
CA TRP A 73 1.04 5.02 5.23
C TRP A 73 1.89 4.27 6.26
N ALA A 74 1.22 3.65 7.23
CA ALA A 74 1.90 2.94 8.31
C ALA A 74 2.71 1.74 7.80
N PRO A 75 3.89 1.44 8.38
CA PRO A 75 4.73 0.32 7.97
C PRO A 75 4.02 -1.03 7.93
N ILE A 76 3.11 -1.31 8.87
CA ILE A 76 2.30 -2.53 8.86
C ILE A 76 1.51 -2.68 7.55
N VAL A 77 0.94 -1.58 7.05
CA VAL A 77 0.12 -1.61 5.84
C VAL A 77 0.98 -1.86 4.61
N LYS A 78 2.14 -1.19 4.54
CA LYS A 78 3.09 -1.36 3.45
C LYS A 78 3.56 -2.79 3.33
N LYS A 79 4.03 -3.36 4.45
CA LYS A 79 4.46 -4.77 4.52
C LYS A 79 3.32 -5.73 4.14
N THR A 80 2.09 -5.40 4.51
CA THR A 80 0.92 -6.22 4.15
C THR A 80 0.63 -6.15 2.65
N GLN A 81 0.63 -4.95 2.05
CA GLN A 81 0.42 -4.78 0.61
C GLN A 81 1.55 -5.45 -0.20
N GLU A 82 2.79 -5.34 0.26
CA GLU A 82 3.95 -6.04 -0.33
C GLU A 82 3.80 -7.56 -0.25
N ALA A 83 3.44 -8.12 0.91
CA ALA A 83 3.24 -9.56 1.08
C ALA A 83 2.11 -10.11 0.18
N ILE A 84 1.01 -9.35 0.04
CA ILE A 84 -0.08 -9.66 -0.89
C ILE A 84 0.42 -9.67 -2.33
N LEU A 85 1.15 -8.64 -2.74
CA LEU A 85 1.70 -8.54 -4.09
C LEU A 85 2.75 -9.63 -4.36
N MET A 86 3.55 -10.04 -3.37
CA MET A 86 4.47 -11.18 -3.51
C MET A 86 3.69 -12.49 -3.70
N ALA A 87 2.65 -12.72 -2.91
CA ALA A 87 1.81 -13.90 -3.06
C ALA A 87 1.20 -13.99 -4.47
N ILE A 88 0.72 -12.86 -5.02
CA ILE A 88 0.11 -12.80 -6.35
C ILE A 88 1.16 -12.85 -7.47
N LEU A 89 2.11 -11.92 -7.46
CA LEU A 89 3.05 -11.70 -8.57
C LEU A 89 4.23 -12.67 -8.57
N LYS A 90 4.61 -13.25 -7.42
CA LYS A 90 5.71 -14.21 -7.35
C LYS A 90 5.20 -15.65 -7.30
N GLU A 91 4.17 -15.90 -6.50
CA GLU A 91 3.70 -17.25 -6.22
C GLU A 91 2.44 -17.62 -7.02
N GLY A 92 1.69 -16.64 -7.52
CA GLY A 92 0.41 -16.91 -8.20
C GLY A 92 -0.67 -17.44 -7.25
N ASP A 93 -0.55 -17.18 -5.95
CA ASP A 93 -1.41 -17.74 -4.91
C ASP A 93 -2.29 -16.65 -4.27
N SER A 94 -3.54 -16.56 -4.75
CA SER A 94 -4.55 -15.63 -4.21
C SER A 94 -5.05 -16.03 -2.81
N ASP A 95 -5.01 -17.33 -2.47
CA ASP A 95 -5.37 -17.81 -1.14
C ASP A 95 -4.35 -17.39 -0.09
N LYS A 96 -3.07 -17.38 -0.46
CA LYS A 96 -2.01 -16.84 0.39
C LYS A 96 -2.17 -15.33 0.58
N ALA A 97 -2.54 -14.60 -0.47
CA ALA A 97 -2.80 -13.16 -0.36
C ALA A 97 -3.89 -12.85 0.68
N ILE A 98 -5.05 -13.54 0.62
CA ILE A 98 -6.12 -13.30 1.61
C ILE A 98 -5.72 -13.77 3.02
N LYS A 99 -4.93 -14.84 3.15
CA LYS A 99 -4.40 -15.30 4.45
C LYS A 99 -3.54 -14.23 5.12
N GLU A 100 -2.69 -13.53 4.37
CA GLU A 100 -1.89 -12.42 4.90
C GLU A 100 -2.78 -11.26 5.37
N VAL A 101 -3.83 -10.90 4.63
CA VAL A 101 -4.81 -9.88 5.06
C VAL A 101 -5.45 -10.28 6.40
N LYS A 102 -5.99 -11.50 6.50
CA LYS A 102 -6.65 -12.02 7.70
C LYS A 102 -5.73 -12.02 8.92
N LYS A 103 -4.47 -12.42 8.73
CA LYS A 103 -3.44 -12.43 9.77
C LYS A 103 -3.21 -11.02 10.34
N VAL A 104 -3.07 -10.02 9.48
CA VAL A 104 -2.81 -8.64 9.90
C VAL A 104 -4.05 -8.00 10.53
N LEU A 105 -5.26 -8.25 9.99
CA LEU A 105 -6.51 -7.82 10.62
C LEU A 105 -6.65 -8.36 12.04
N LYS A 106 -6.33 -9.65 12.25
CA LYS A 106 -6.33 -10.28 13.58
C LYS A 106 -5.33 -9.63 14.53
N ARG A 107 -4.10 -9.35 14.07
CA ARG A 107 -3.09 -8.63 14.87
C ARG A 107 -3.57 -7.24 15.28
N LEU A 108 -4.08 -6.46 14.32
CA LEU A 108 -4.60 -5.12 14.55
C LEU A 108 -5.76 -5.13 15.55
N ARG A 109 -6.70 -6.07 15.44
CA ARG A 109 -7.82 -6.19 16.38
C ARG A 109 -7.38 -6.58 17.79
N LYS A 110 -6.42 -7.50 17.91
CA LYS A 110 -5.91 -7.97 19.20
C LYS A 110 -5.08 -6.93 19.95
N GLY A 111 -4.55 -5.91 19.28
CA GLY A 111 -3.57 -5.02 19.89
C GLY A 111 -2.13 -5.54 19.79
N ASP A 112 -1.90 -6.60 19.00
CA ASP A 112 -0.61 -7.30 18.88
C ASP A 112 0.24 -6.73 17.74
N VAL A 113 0.45 -5.41 17.82
CA VAL A 113 1.19 -4.62 16.83
C VAL A 113 2.10 -3.67 17.57
N GLU A 114 3.38 -3.65 17.19
CA GLU A 114 4.33 -2.72 17.79
C GLU A 114 4.03 -1.29 17.35
N ARG A 115 4.18 -0.32 18.27
CA ARG A 115 3.96 1.12 17.97
C ARG A 115 4.73 1.59 16.74
N LYS A 116 5.97 1.11 16.55
CA LYS A 116 6.81 1.47 15.40
C LYS A 116 6.20 1.06 14.05
N GLU A 117 5.39 0.00 14.03
CA GLU A 117 4.70 -0.45 12.83
C GLU A 117 3.50 0.44 12.46
N LEU A 118 3.08 1.33 13.36
CA LEU A 118 1.91 2.20 13.25
C LEU A 118 2.27 3.66 12.90
N ILE A 119 3.55 4.00 12.82
CA ILE A 119 4.03 5.38 12.60
C ILE A 119 3.60 5.88 11.22
N ILE A 120 2.94 7.03 11.21
CA ILE A 120 2.60 7.78 10.00
C ILE A 120 3.58 8.95 9.86
N HIS A 121 4.12 9.15 8.66
CA HIS A 121 5.05 10.24 8.37
C HIS A 121 4.39 11.25 7.44
N THR A 122 4.28 12.49 7.89
CA THR A 122 3.72 13.58 7.07
C THR A 122 4.59 14.82 7.19
N GLN A 123 4.90 15.45 6.06
CA GLN A 123 5.70 16.67 6.01
C GLN A 123 4.85 17.92 6.27
N ILE A 124 5.36 18.82 7.09
CA ILE A 124 4.80 20.16 7.28
C ILE A 124 5.18 21.03 6.08
N THR A 125 4.19 21.51 5.34
CA THR A 125 4.41 22.23 4.08
C THR A 125 4.30 23.74 4.22
N LYS A 126 3.76 24.22 5.35
CA LYS A 126 3.53 25.63 5.66
C LYS A 126 3.72 25.87 7.17
N PRO A 127 3.88 27.12 7.63
CA PRO A 127 3.79 27.44 9.04
C PRO A 127 2.46 26.95 9.65
N LEU A 128 2.48 26.45 10.90
CA LEU A 128 1.31 25.81 11.53
C LEU A 128 0.08 26.74 11.58
N ASN A 129 0.30 28.03 11.81
CA ASN A 129 -0.76 29.06 11.83
C ASN A 129 -1.38 29.38 10.46
N GLN A 130 -0.80 28.90 9.35
CA GLN A 130 -1.31 29.12 7.99
C GLN A 130 -2.16 27.95 7.48
N TYR A 131 -2.30 26.87 8.25
CA TYR A 131 -3.17 25.76 7.89
C TYR A 131 -4.64 26.13 8.09
N LYS A 132 -5.41 26.15 6.99
CA LYS A 132 -6.87 26.30 7.05
C LYS A 132 -7.56 25.05 7.57
N GLN A 133 -7.06 23.88 7.18
CA GLN A 133 -7.55 22.59 7.63
C GLN A 133 -6.54 21.94 8.57
N ILE A 134 -6.96 21.71 9.81
CA ILE A 134 -6.11 21.14 10.86
C ILE A 134 -6.14 19.60 10.75
N GLY A 135 -5.15 19.07 10.04
CA GLY A 135 -4.96 17.62 9.89
C GLY A 135 -4.22 16.98 11.07
N PRO A 136 -4.15 15.63 11.11
CA PRO A 136 -3.45 14.89 12.17
C PRO A 136 -1.99 15.32 12.38
N HIS A 137 -1.27 15.52 11.28
CA HIS A 137 0.12 15.98 11.29
C HIS A 137 0.29 17.39 11.87
N VAL A 138 -0.70 18.28 11.71
CA VAL A 138 -0.68 19.64 12.28
C VAL A 138 -0.91 19.58 13.79
N VAL A 139 -1.87 18.78 14.26
CA VAL A 139 -2.11 18.59 15.70
C VAL A 139 -0.91 17.94 16.37
N ALA A 140 -0.32 16.92 15.75
CA ALA A 140 0.90 16.31 16.26
C ALA A 140 2.07 17.32 16.29
N ALA A 141 2.23 18.16 15.27
CA ALA A 141 3.22 19.23 15.28
C ALA A 141 3.00 20.26 16.40
N GLN A 142 1.74 20.66 16.65
CA GLN A 142 1.40 21.57 17.75
C GLN A 142 1.77 20.96 19.11
N LYS A 143 1.48 19.67 19.33
CA LYS A 143 1.90 18.95 20.53
C LYS A 143 3.42 18.90 20.69
N ILE A 144 4.17 18.83 19.59
CA ILE A 144 5.64 18.91 19.63
C ILE A 144 6.09 20.33 20.05
N GLU A 145 5.45 21.39 19.55
CA GLU A 145 5.73 22.78 19.97
C GLU A 145 5.37 23.04 21.44
N GLU A 146 4.31 22.42 21.96
CA GLU A 146 3.95 22.46 23.40
C GLU A 146 5.07 21.89 24.29
N HIS A 147 5.89 20.97 23.78
CA HIS A 147 7.07 20.44 24.45
C HIS A 147 8.34 21.27 24.19
N GLY A 148 8.20 22.48 23.62
CA GLY A 148 9.30 23.43 23.41
C GLY A 148 10.13 23.18 22.14
N ILE A 149 9.76 22.20 21.31
CA ILE A 149 10.48 21.89 20.07
C ILE A 149 9.84 22.66 18.90
N ARG A 150 10.59 23.58 18.30
CA ARG A 150 10.10 24.38 17.17
C ARG A 150 9.90 23.52 15.92
N VAL A 151 8.71 23.60 15.32
CA VAL A 151 8.41 22.91 14.05
C VAL A 151 8.42 23.91 12.90
N SER A 152 9.18 23.61 11.85
CA SER A 152 9.29 24.46 10.66
C SER A 152 8.75 23.79 9.41
N ARG A 153 8.55 24.59 8.35
CA ARG A 153 8.28 24.04 7.01
C ARG A 153 9.41 23.08 6.62
N GLY A 154 9.04 21.92 6.10
CA GLY A 154 9.96 20.85 5.71
C GLY A 154 10.10 19.75 6.77
N THR A 155 9.76 20.02 8.03
CA THR A 155 9.84 19.05 9.12
C THR A 155 8.91 17.86 8.85
N ILE A 156 9.44 16.64 9.03
CA ILE A 156 8.66 15.40 8.96
C ILE A 156 8.14 15.09 10.34
N ILE A 157 6.82 15.01 10.48
CA ILE A 157 6.15 14.68 11.72
C ILE A 157 5.84 13.19 11.74
N GLN A 158 6.31 12.52 12.77
CA GLN A 158 6.02 11.13 13.08
C GLN A 158 4.95 11.07 14.16
N TYR A 159 3.83 10.43 13.86
CA TYR A 159 2.73 10.32 14.81
C TYR A 159 1.98 8.99 14.64
N ILE A 160 1.24 8.63 15.67
CA ILE A 160 0.27 7.54 15.64
C ILE A 160 -1.12 8.09 15.94
N ILE A 161 -2.16 7.37 15.52
CA ILE A 161 -3.54 7.69 15.89
C ILE A 161 -3.93 6.83 17.09
N VAL A 162 -4.21 7.48 18.22
CA VAL A 162 -4.56 6.80 19.48
C VAL A 162 -6.06 6.67 19.64
N LYS A 163 -6.50 5.68 20.42
CA LYS A 163 -7.89 5.51 20.78
C LYS A 163 -8.35 6.67 21.66
N GLY A 164 -9.54 7.21 21.39
CA GLY A 164 -10.07 8.34 22.13
C GLY A 164 -11.34 8.91 21.51
N LYS A 165 -11.88 9.97 22.13
CA LYS A 165 -13.01 10.74 21.60
C LYS A 165 -12.50 11.82 20.64
N GLY A 166 -13.40 12.34 19.81
CA GLY A 166 -13.10 13.43 18.88
C GLY A 166 -12.60 12.96 17.51
N SER A 167 -12.17 13.92 16.70
CA SER A 167 -11.72 13.68 15.33
C SER A 167 -10.40 12.90 15.27
N ILE A 168 -10.10 12.28 14.13
CA ILE A 168 -8.80 11.62 13.87
C ILE A 168 -7.64 12.59 14.14
N SER A 169 -7.80 13.87 13.77
CA SER A 169 -6.76 14.88 13.99
C SER A 169 -6.46 15.08 15.48
N GLN A 170 -7.48 15.21 16.33
CA GLN A 170 -7.31 15.41 17.77
C GLN A 170 -6.63 14.21 18.45
N ARG A 171 -6.86 13.02 17.89
CA ARG A 171 -6.31 11.75 18.35
C ARG A 171 -4.91 11.45 17.79
N ALA A 172 -4.31 12.37 17.04
CA ALA A 172 -2.92 12.25 16.61
C ALA A 172 -1.98 12.55 17.78
N VAL A 173 -1.06 11.65 18.08
CA VAL A 173 -0.04 11.81 19.12
C VAL A 173 1.34 11.62 18.49
N PRO A 174 2.29 12.56 18.69
CA PRO A 174 3.67 12.38 18.24
C PRO A 174 4.23 11.05 18.72
N TYR A 175 4.95 10.33 17.85
CA TYR A 175 5.43 8.99 18.16
C TYR A 175 6.30 8.94 19.43
N GLU A 176 7.15 9.95 19.62
CA GLU A 176 8.02 10.10 20.80
C GLU A 176 7.23 10.20 22.12
N TYR A 177 6.03 10.78 22.08
CA TYR A 177 5.15 10.95 23.23
C TYR A 177 3.98 9.96 23.26
N SER A 178 4.06 8.90 22.46
CA SER A 178 2.96 7.95 22.29
C SER A 178 2.98 6.79 23.29
N GLU A 179 3.91 6.80 24.25
CA GLU A 179 4.00 5.80 25.29
C GLU A 179 2.78 5.86 26.22
N GLY A 180 2.29 4.69 26.66
CA GLY A 180 1.08 4.58 27.48
C GLY A 180 -0.25 4.73 26.73
N TYR A 181 -0.25 5.15 25.47
CA TYR A 181 -1.47 5.25 24.66
C TYR A 181 -1.80 3.94 23.93
N GLU A 182 -3.08 3.52 23.99
CA GLU A 182 -3.62 2.48 23.10
C GLU A 182 -3.86 3.07 21.71
N TYR A 183 -3.41 2.40 20.65
CA TYR A 183 -3.69 2.86 19.28
C TYR A 183 -5.16 2.63 18.89
N ASP A 184 -5.67 3.42 17.95
CA ASP A 184 -7.02 3.24 17.44
C ASP A 184 -7.09 2.11 16.41
N LYS A 185 -7.50 0.94 16.86
CA LYS A 185 -7.69 -0.27 16.05
C LYS A 185 -8.60 -0.02 14.84
N ASP A 186 -9.71 0.68 15.03
CA ASP A 186 -10.69 0.92 13.97
C ASP A 186 -10.13 1.85 12.90
N TYR A 187 -9.35 2.87 13.29
CA TYR A 187 -8.64 3.71 12.34
C TYR A 187 -7.65 2.91 11.49
N TYR A 188 -6.77 2.11 12.11
CA TYR A 188 -5.77 1.36 11.35
C TYR A 188 -6.38 0.24 10.48
N ILE A 189 -7.56 -0.26 10.82
CA ILE A 189 -8.29 -1.22 9.98
C ILE A 189 -8.98 -0.48 8.82
N ASN A 190 -9.83 0.51 9.11
CA ASN A 190 -10.77 1.08 8.15
C ASN A 190 -10.20 2.25 7.33
N ASN A 191 -9.23 2.99 7.88
CA ASN A 191 -8.63 4.16 7.21
C ASN A 191 -7.23 3.87 6.67
N GLN A 192 -6.62 2.77 7.08
CA GLN A 192 -5.31 2.33 6.64
C GLN A 192 -5.46 0.99 5.91
N LEU A 193 -5.41 -0.14 6.61
CA LEU A 193 -5.25 -1.45 5.98
C LEU A 193 -6.26 -1.74 4.86
N ILE A 194 -7.56 -1.61 5.11
CA ILE A 194 -8.61 -1.94 4.12
C ILE A 194 -8.47 -1.11 2.85
N PRO A 195 -8.42 0.24 2.88
CA PRO A 195 -8.25 1.01 1.65
C PRO A 195 -6.99 0.70 0.83
N ALA A 196 -5.91 0.22 1.47
CA ALA A 196 -4.69 -0.18 0.76
C ALA A 196 -4.85 -1.51 0.03
N VAL A 197 -5.61 -2.45 0.58
CA VAL A 197 -5.70 -3.82 0.05
C VAL A 197 -6.99 -4.07 -0.72
N GLU A 198 -8.07 -3.32 -0.47
CA GLU A 198 -9.39 -3.55 -1.06
C GLU A 198 -9.34 -3.57 -2.59
N ARG A 199 -8.54 -2.69 -3.20
CA ARG A 199 -8.46 -2.59 -4.67
C ARG A 199 -7.76 -3.79 -5.30
N ILE A 200 -6.78 -4.35 -4.60
CA ILE A 200 -6.09 -5.57 -5.04
C ILE A 200 -7.04 -6.75 -4.86
N MET A 201 -7.62 -6.87 -3.67
CA MET A 201 -8.47 -8.00 -3.29
C MET A 201 -9.80 -8.06 -4.06
N TYR A 202 -10.31 -6.92 -4.52
CA TYR A 202 -11.50 -6.87 -5.38
C TYR A 202 -11.31 -7.63 -6.69
N SER A 203 -10.11 -7.57 -7.30
CA SER A 203 -9.79 -8.35 -8.50
C SER A 203 -9.77 -9.86 -8.26
N PHE A 204 -9.76 -10.30 -6.99
CA PHE A 204 -9.82 -11.70 -6.57
C PHE A 204 -11.15 -12.07 -5.91
N GLY A 205 -12.20 -11.25 -6.11
CA GLY A 205 -13.56 -11.55 -5.64
C GLY A 205 -13.86 -11.13 -4.19
N TYR A 206 -12.99 -10.37 -3.54
CA TYR A 206 -13.23 -9.88 -2.17
C TYR A 206 -13.61 -8.41 -2.16
N THR A 207 -14.83 -8.12 -1.72
CA THR A 207 -15.33 -6.76 -1.55
C THR A 207 -14.77 -6.11 -0.28
N LYS A 208 -14.89 -4.78 -0.20
CA LYS A 208 -14.58 -4.04 1.03
C LYS A 208 -15.35 -4.60 2.24
N LYS A 209 -16.61 -4.99 2.04
CA LYS A 209 -17.44 -5.53 3.11
C LYS A 209 -16.86 -6.85 3.61
N ASP A 210 -16.46 -7.75 2.72
CA ASP A 210 -15.85 -9.03 3.12
C ASP A 210 -14.60 -8.81 3.99
N LEU A 211 -13.77 -7.81 3.65
CA LEU A 211 -12.61 -7.45 4.45
C LEU A 211 -12.97 -6.87 5.82
N GLN A 212 -14.06 -6.11 5.92
CA GLN A 212 -14.57 -5.58 7.18
C GLN A 212 -15.14 -6.69 8.06
N ASP A 213 -15.92 -7.60 7.48
CA ASP A 213 -16.53 -8.72 8.18
C ASP A 213 -15.43 -9.65 8.74
N MET A 214 -14.38 -9.92 7.95
CA MET A 214 -13.16 -10.61 8.41
C MET A 214 -12.46 -9.91 9.57
N ALA A 215 -12.54 -8.58 9.65
CA ALA A 215 -11.97 -7.81 10.76
C ALA A 215 -12.82 -7.89 12.03
N VAL A 216 -14.11 -8.20 11.93
CA VAL A 216 -15.03 -8.37 13.07
C VAL A 216 -15.07 -9.84 13.52
N GLY A 217 -14.64 -10.77 12.65
CA GLY A 217 -14.68 -12.21 12.90
C GLY A 217 -15.96 -12.88 12.38
N GLU A 218 -16.80 -12.14 11.67
CA GLU A 218 -17.95 -12.68 10.94
C GLU A 218 -17.44 -13.05 9.55
N VAL A 219 -17.34 -14.34 9.24
CA VAL A 219 -17.05 -14.77 7.86
C VAL A 219 -18.39 -14.88 7.14
N GLN A 220 -18.81 -13.83 6.44
CA GLN A 220 -19.90 -13.96 5.49
C GLN A 220 -19.29 -14.59 4.22
N GLN A 221 -19.47 -15.90 4.05
CA GLN A 221 -19.15 -16.55 2.78
C GLN A 221 -20.11 -15.98 1.73
N SER A 222 -19.60 -15.22 0.77
CA SER A 222 -20.38 -14.81 -0.40
C SER A 222 -20.78 -16.06 -1.18
N LEU A 223 -22.09 -16.19 -1.44
CA LEU A 223 -22.71 -17.30 -2.17
C LEU A 223 -22.18 -17.49 -3.61
N ASP A 224 -21.40 -16.55 -4.13
CA ASP A 224 -20.81 -16.58 -5.47
C ASP A 224 -19.61 -17.54 -5.60
N ALA A 225 -19.15 -18.17 -4.53
CA ALA A 225 -18.13 -19.23 -4.59
C ALA A 225 -18.71 -20.62 -4.96
N PHE A 226 -20.02 -20.71 -5.19
CA PHE A 226 -20.74 -21.97 -5.48
C PHE A 226 -21.46 -22.00 -6.83
N PHE A 227 -21.31 -20.98 -7.68
CA PHE A 227 -21.91 -20.92 -9.02
C PHE A 227 -20.88 -20.64 -10.11
#